data_AF-A0A0G1RIU7-F1
#
_entry.id   AF-A0A0G1RIU7-F1
#
_cell.length_a   1.000
_cell.length_b   1.000
_cell.length_c   1.000
_cell.angle_alpha   90.00
_cell.angle_beta   90.00
_cell.angle_gamma   90.00
#
_symmetry.space_group_name_H-M   'P 1'
#
loop_
_entity.id
_entity.type
_entity.pdbx_description
1 polymer ?
#
loop_
_entity_poly.entity_id
_entity_poly.type
_entity_poly.pdbx_seq_one_letter_code
_entity_poly.pdbx_strand_id
1 'polypeptide(L)'
;MYDKGVSIKKLILLPVSFFGLLLLVFFLSGNPFNISTQAQSLPAQGELGTSEVSEQDAQKAQDYFYPREQKNMESLSRISVPTPPPGYKQPSIRKVHPILFVAQDKTVLPEHQPAINSTMQLIRRWYSGPLEQNNLGYTFEVANVAVYNAPFPFSHYQCGRAWCAPDEWIDLDLNVVHALQDAGYPVLLPGFIHEIFVIGGGGWASAWCYPDCPVWPDPGPSSETGVAVVGDWALDAISTGPNPDCVVQMGSACNKYPQQGAIAHELGHTFGLYHANDDPRSLMRNWWDFPYVTLIGEPKNDEIRVVRSNQFIGSRVCTHDSQVIRSNMPSTVTKSLPDAPNKFFISFTFNNYGWCRWTPTTFNTFLVKDNVWGKRRANVLSNVYPAQEYRFRFQLTAPTTVGRYYSLWKMRKSTTFFGAQVGKQIRVTNP
;
A
#
# COMPACT_ATOMS: atom_id res chain seq x y z
N MET A 1 42.81 21.44 33.52
CA MET A 1 43.11 21.11 34.94
C MET A 1 41.89 21.47 35.78
N TYR A 2 41.38 20.46 36.49
CA TYR A 2 40.66 20.50 37.77
C TYR A 2 39.48 21.48 38.00
N ASP A 3 38.27 20.94 37.89
CA ASP A 3 37.37 20.56 38.99
C ASP A 3 37.21 21.52 40.20
N LYS A 4 35.96 21.88 40.52
CA LYS A 4 35.26 21.59 41.81
C LYS A 4 34.05 22.50 42.07
N GLY A 5 32.94 21.91 42.56
CA GLY A 5 32.26 22.48 43.74
C GLY A 5 30.77 22.88 43.67
N VAL A 6 29.88 21.91 43.84
CA VAL A 6 28.75 21.85 44.82
C VAL A 6 27.68 22.97 44.89
N SER A 7 26.39 22.60 44.76
CA SER A 7 25.39 22.79 45.85
C SER A 7 24.09 22.00 45.66
N ILE A 8 23.69 21.29 46.71
CA ILE A 8 22.51 20.44 46.89
C ILE A 8 21.39 21.26 47.54
N LYS A 9 20.12 21.11 47.12
CA LYS A 9 18.95 21.28 48.01
C LYS A 9 17.82 20.29 47.76
N LYS A 10 17.67 19.41 48.76
CA LYS A 10 16.45 18.89 49.41
C LYS A 10 15.45 18.07 48.59
N LEU A 11 15.62 16.75 48.68
CA LEU A 11 14.54 15.77 48.59
C LEU A 11 13.96 15.52 50.00
N ILE A 12 12.64 15.58 50.13
CA ILE A 12 11.89 15.24 51.36
C ILE A 12 11.63 13.72 51.36
N LEU A 13 11.75 13.14 52.55
CA LEU A 13 11.83 11.72 52.92
C LEU A 13 10.53 11.34 53.67
N LEU A 14 9.83 10.24 53.36
CA LEU A 14 9.71 8.96 54.14
C LEU A 14 8.22 8.48 54.12
N PRO A 15 7.83 7.28 54.61
CA PRO A 15 8.51 5.96 54.66
C PRO A 15 7.56 4.77 54.30
N VAL A 16 8.10 3.57 54.06
CA VAL A 16 7.40 2.30 54.38
C VAL A 16 8.38 1.30 55.02
N SER A 17 7.92 0.67 56.11
CA SER A 17 8.63 -0.16 57.08
C SER A 17 8.81 -1.64 56.69
N PHE A 18 10.03 -2.15 56.90
CA PHE A 18 10.41 -3.29 57.76
C PHE A 18 9.51 -4.55 57.85
N PHE A 19 10.00 -5.71 57.37
CA PHE A 19 10.49 -6.87 58.17
C PHE A 19 10.74 -8.10 57.27
N GLY A 20 11.85 -8.82 57.52
CA GLY A 20 12.07 -10.17 56.97
C GLY A 20 13.53 -10.53 56.68
N LEU A 21 14.31 -10.82 57.72
CA LEU A 21 15.71 -11.26 57.69
C LEU A 21 15.78 -12.80 57.76
N LEU A 22 16.51 -13.50 56.87
CA LEU A 22 17.30 -14.69 57.26
C LEU A 22 18.39 -15.10 56.23
N LEU A 23 19.64 -14.93 56.69
CA LEU A 23 20.92 -15.63 56.48
C LEU A 23 21.42 -16.15 55.10
N LEU A 24 22.54 -15.53 54.69
CA LEU A 24 23.83 -16.05 54.18
C LEU A 24 24.01 -17.57 53.92
N VAL A 25 24.65 -17.93 52.79
CA VAL A 25 26.07 -18.36 52.68
C VAL A 25 26.54 -18.22 51.20
N PHE A 26 27.76 -17.68 51.01
CA PHE A 26 28.49 -17.50 49.75
C PHE A 26 29.03 -18.82 49.16
N PHE A 27 29.12 -18.94 47.81
CA PHE A 27 30.40 -18.96 47.06
C PHE A 27 30.22 -19.24 45.54
N LEU A 28 30.77 -18.31 44.74
CA LEU A 28 31.42 -18.44 43.43
C LEU A 28 30.84 -19.38 42.35
N SER A 29 30.16 -18.80 41.37
CA SER A 29 30.58 -18.85 39.96
C SER A 29 29.77 -17.82 39.17
N GLY A 30 30.47 -16.96 38.43
CA GLY A 30 29.84 -15.90 37.63
C GLY A 30 29.07 -16.50 36.46
N ASN A 31 27.74 -16.35 36.49
CA ASN A 31 26.87 -16.18 35.33
C ASN A 31 25.49 -15.73 35.85
N PRO A 32 24.97 -14.54 35.48
CA PRO A 32 23.62 -14.17 35.86
C PRO A 32 22.62 -15.08 35.13
N PHE A 33 21.96 -15.96 35.89
CA PHE A 33 20.76 -16.66 35.47
C PHE A 33 19.64 -15.63 35.27
N ASN A 34 19.40 -15.23 34.03
CA ASN A 34 18.22 -14.47 33.65
C ASN A 34 17.01 -15.39 33.72
N ILE A 35 16.25 -15.32 34.82
CA ILE A 35 14.88 -15.83 34.85
C ILE A 35 14.04 -14.84 34.03
N SER A 36 13.94 -15.11 32.73
CA SER A 36 12.91 -14.55 31.86
C SER A 36 11.56 -14.96 32.42
N THR A 37 10.96 -14.11 33.25
CA THR A 37 9.51 -14.11 33.44
C THR A 37 8.92 -13.72 32.08
N GLN A 38 8.54 -14.71 31.29
CA GLN A 38 7.62 -14.50 30.17
C GLN A 38 6.26 -14.11 30.77
N ALA A 39 6.12 -12.83 31.14
CA ALA A 39 4.83 -12.18 30.99
C ALA A 39 4.58 -12.14 29.48
N GLN A 40 3.86 -13.14 28.96
CA GLN A 40 3.28 -13.05 27.63
C GLN A 40 2.36 -11.83 27.63
N SER A 41 2.87 -10.71 27.13
CA SER A 41 2.06 -9.55 26.82
C SER A 41 0.97 -10.00 25.85
N LEU A 42 -0.28 -9.69 26.18
CA LEU A 42 -1.40 -9.85 25.27
C LEU A 42 -1.08 -9.05 23.99
N PRO A 43 -1.12 -9.66 22.80
CA PRO A 43 -0.95 -8.89 21.57
C PRO A 43 -2.11 -7.89 21.44
N ALA A 44 -1.81 -6.68 20.97
CA ALA A 44 -2.77 -5.60 20.88
C ALA A 44 -3.98 -6.00 20.01
N GLN A 45 -5.16 -5.53 20.39
CA GLN A 45 -6.38 -5.74 19.61
C GLN A 45 -6.40 -4.76 18.43
N GLY A 46 -6.57 -5.27 17.21
CA GLY A 46 -6.82 -4.44 16.03
C GLY A 46 -5.59 -3.70 15.54
N GLU A 47 -4.66 -4.41 14.90
CA GLU A 47 -3.52 -3.82 14.23
C GLU A 47 -3.82 -3.69 12.73
N LEU A 48 -3.52 -2.51 12.16
CA LEU A 48 -3.25 -2.39 10.73
C LEU A 48 -2.00 -3.23 10.45
N GLY A 49 -1.93 -3.92 9.30
CA GLY A 49 -0.70 -4.63 8.95
C GLY A 49 0.44 -3.61 8.85
N THR A 50 1.45 -3.70 9.69
CA THR A 50 2.64 -2.84 9.55
C THR A 50 3.67 -3.58 8.71
N SER A 51 4.28 -2.90 7.74
CA SER A 51 5.53 -3.38 7.16
C SER A 51 6.66 -3.04 8.16
N GLU A 52 7.35 -4.04 8.71
CA GLU A 52 8.52 -3.81 9.61
C GLU A 52 9.73 -3.36 8.76
N VAL A 53 9.69 -2.14 8.24
CA VAL A 53 10.71 -1.59 7.34
C VAL A 53 11.80 -0.84 8.11
N SER A 54 13.06 -1.05 7.72
CA SER A 54 14.19 -0.28 8.26
C SER A 54 14.45 0.94 7.37
N GLU A 55 14.76 2.08 7.97
CA GLU A 55 15.05 3.34 7.26
C GLU A 55 16.23 3.19 6.27
N GLN A 56 17.18 2.30 6.57
CA GLN A 56 18.32 2.00 5.70
C GLN A 56 17.93 1.25 4.43
N ASP A 57 17.00 0.30 4.52
CA ASP A 57 16.48 -0.42 3.34
C ASP A 57 15.65 0.52 2.45
N ALA A 58 14.98 1.50 3.06
CA ALA A 58 14.18 2.51 2.36
C ALA A 58 15.06 3.51 1.59
N GLN A 59 16.14 3.97 2.23
CA GLN A 59 17.10 4.86 1.57
C GLN A 59 17.76 4.17 0.36
N LYS A 60 18.13 2.88 0.46
CA LYS A 60 18.68 2.12 -0.69
C LYS A 60 17.71 2.01 -1.85
N ALA A 61 16.41 1.84 -1.55
CA ALA A 61 15.38 1.85 -2.58
C ALA A 61 15.37 3.22 -3.26
N GLN A 62 15.22 4.29 -2.48
CA GLN A 62 15.24 5.65 -3.01
C GLN A 62 16.50 5.94 -3.84
N ASP A 63 17.69 5.63 -3.33
CA ASP A 63 18.98 5.80 -4.01
C ASP A 63 19.16 4.94 -5.27
N TYR A 64 18.37 3.90 -5.48
CA TYR A 64 18.42 3.13 -6.73
C TYR A 64 17.54 3.78 -7.82
N PHE A 65 16.39 4.33 -7.43
CA PHE A 65 15.44 4.96 -8.36
C PHE A 65 15.85 6.41 -8.70
N TYR A 66 16.24 7.20 -7.70
CA TYR A 66 16.50 8.65 -7.83
C TYR A 66 17.67 9.04 -8.76
N PRO A 67 18.81 8.31 -8.81
CA PRO A 67 19.91 8.68 -9.70
C PRO A 67 19.58 8.49 -11.18
N ARG A 68 18.60 7.63 -11.50
CA ARG A 68 18.12 7.47 -12.89
C ARG A 68 17.21 8.62 -13.29
N GLU A 69 16.36 9.11 -12.39
CA GLU A 69 15.53 10.30 -12.62
C GLU A 69 16.35 11.59 -12.78
N GLN A 70 17.37 11.82 -11.92
CA GLN A 70 18.16 13.06 -11.96
C GLN A 70 19.01 13.22 -13.23
N LYS A 71 19.51 12.11 -13.81
CA LYS A 71 20.21 12.15 -15.10
C LYS A 71 19.30 12.57 -16.26
N ASN A 72 17.98 12.46 -16.10
CA ASN A 72 17.01 12.67 -17.16
C ASN A 72 16.34 14.04 -17.11
N MET A 73 16.50 14.84 -16.04
CA MET A 73 15.92 16.20 -16.02
C MET A 73 16.42 17.11 -17.16
N GLU A 74 17.60 16.85 -17.72
CA GLU A 74 18.07 17.52 -18.94
C GLU A 74 17.40 17.00 -20.23
N SER A 75 16.99 15.73 -20.29
CA SER A 75 16.27 15.17 -21.44
C SER A 75 14.76 15.44 -21.41
N LEU A 76 14.18 15.75 -20.25
CA LEU A 76 12.79 16.21 -20.09
C LEU A 76 12.45 17.45 -20.93
N SER A 77 13.44 18.28 -21.28
CA SER A 77 13.28 19.41 -22.20
C SER A 77 12.94 19.00 -23.66
N ARG A 78 12.92 17.70 -23.98
CA ARG A 78 12.83 17.15 -25.35
C ARG A 78 11.56 16.36 -25.67
N ILE A 79 10.72 16.00 -24.68
CA ILE A 79 9.41 15.37 -24.96
C ILE A 79 8.51 16.41 -25.61
N SER A 80 8.26 16.28 -26.92
CA SER A 80 7.34 17.18 -27.62
C SER A 80 5.90 16.74 -27.34
N VAL A 81 5.14 17.60 -26.64
CA VAL A 81 3.71 17.40 -26.49
C VAL A 81 3.06 17.63 -27.86
N PRO A 82 2.40 16.61 -28.43
CA PRO A 82 1.84 16.72 -29.77
C PRO A 82 0.74 17.77 -29.77
N THR A 83 0.73 18.64 -30.79
CA THR A 83 -0.41 19.54 -31.01
C THR A 83 -1.62 18.66 -31.35
N PRO A 84 -2.76 18.81 -30.64
CA PRO A 84 -3.94 18.03 -30.95
C PRO A 84 -4.36 18.22 -32.41
N PRO A 85 -4.76 17.16 -33.12
CA PRO A 85 -5.17 17.27 -34.52
C PRO A 85 -6.40 18.20 -34.65
N PRO A 86 -6.59 18.87 -35.81
CA PRO A 86 -7.75 19.74 -36.03
C PRO A 86 -9.07 19.03 -35.72
N GLY A 87 -9.93 19.68 -34.92
CA GLY A 87 -11.22 19.11 -34.51
C GLY A 87 -11.15 18.13 -33.33
N TYR A 88 -9.96 17.93 -32.72
CA TYR A 88 -9.82 17.13 -31.51
C TYR A 88 -10.72 17.65 -30.39
N LYS A 89 -11.47 16.72 -29.78
CA LYS A 89 -12.25 16.96 -28.57
C LYS A 89 -11.77 15.98 -27.51
N GLN A 90 -11.44 16.52 -26.34
CA GLN A 90 -11.05 15.70 -25.20
C GLN A 90 -12.17 14.71 -24.84
N PRO A 91 -11.84 13.50 -24.36
CA PRO A 91 -12.85 12.55 -23.89
C PRO A 91 -13.72 13.15 -22.79
N SER A 92 -15.04 12.92 -22.88
CA SER A 92 -15.99 13.34 -21.83
C SER A 92 -15.81 12.55 -20.52
N ILE A 93 -15.23 11.35 -20.62
CA ILE A 93 -14.77 10.55 -19.48
C ILE A 93 -13.28 10.35 -19.65
N ARG A 94 -12.50 10.93 -18.74
CA ARG A 94 -11.04 10.79 -18.71
C ARG A 94 -10.67 9.58 -17.86
N LYS A 95 -9.75 8.76 -18.36
CA LYS A 95 -9.29 7.55 -17.67
C LYS A 95 -7.78 7.51 -17.65
N VAL A 96 -7.24 6.75 -16.70
CA VAL A 96 -5.87 6.24 -16.76
C VAL A 96 -5.86 5.02 -17.68
N HIS A 97 -4.91 4.96 -18.60
CA HIS A 97 -4.76 3.93 -19.62
C HIS A 97 -3.48 3.14 -19.40
N PRO A 98 -3.56 1.96 -18.75
CA PRO A 98 -2.39 1.11 -18.64
C PRO A 98 -2.01 0.52 -20.01
N ILE A 99 -0.72 0.48 -20.33
CA ILE A 99 -0.16 -0.14 -21.53
C ILE A 99 0.95 -1.10 -21.11
N LEU A 100 0.89 -2.35 -21.59
CA LEU A 100 2.01 -3.27 -21.55
C LEU A 100 2.78 -3.14 -22.87
N PHE A 101 3.95 -2.52 -22.81
CA PHE A 101 4.86 -2.34 -23.94
C PHE A 101 5.77 -3.57 -24.09
N VAL A 102 5.73 -4.19 -25.25
CA VAL A 102 6.40 -5.46 -25.55
C VAL A 102 7.29 -5.25 -26.76
N ALA A 103 8.59 -5.15 -26.56
CA ALA A 103 9.54 -5.14 -27.67
C ALA A 103 9.53 -6.48 -28.43
N GLN A 104 9.97 -6.48 -29.69
CA GLN A 104 9.89 -7.62 -30.60
C GLN A 104 10.54 -8.91 -30.04
N ASP A 105 11.61 -8.76 -29.25
CA ASP A 105 12.40 -9.82 -28.65
C ASP A 105 11.98 -10.17 -27.22
N LYS A 106 10.84 -9.64 -26.75
CA LYS A 106 10.29 -9.88 -25.41
C LYS A 106 9.01 -10.70 -25.48
N THR A 107 8.73 -11.41 -24.39
CA THR A 107 7.57 -12.31 -24.29
C THR A 107 6.64 -11.84 -23.17
N VAL A 108 5.35 -11.79 -23.48
CA VAL A 108 4.30 -11.54 -22.48
C VAL A 108 4.00 -12.83 -21.73
N LEU A 109 4.03 -12.77 -20.39
CA LEU A 109 3.55 -13.87 -19.55
C LEU A 109 2.03 -13.77 -19.35
N PRO A 110 1.31 -14.91 -19.22
CA PRO A 110 -0.14 -14.92 -18.96
C PRO A 110 -0.57 -14.09 -17.74
N GLU A 111 0.31 -13.95 -16.77
CA GLU A 111 0.08 -13.25 -15.51
C GLU A 111 0.11 -11.71 -15.66
N HIS A 112 0.82 -11.17 -16.66
CA HIS A 112 1.06 -9.72 -16.78
C HIS A 112 -0.23 -8.89 -16.87
N GLN A 113 -1.14 -9.23 -17.79
CA GLN A 113 -2.34 -8.41 -17.97
C GLN A 113 -3.31 -8.49 -16.76
N PRO A 114 -3.64 -9.68 -16.22
CA PRO A 114 -4.44 -9.78 -14.99
C PRO A 114 -3.81 -9.05 -13.80
N ALA A 115 -2.49 -9.12 -13.65
CA ALA A 115 -1.75 -8.45 -12.60
C ALA A 115 -1.83 -6.93 -12.71
N ILE A 116 -1.53 -6.37 -13.89
CA ILE A 116 -1.64 -4.93 -14.16
C ILE A 116 -3.07 -4.45 -13.87
N ASN A 117 -4.09 -5.12 -14.42
CA ASN A 117 -5.48 -4.73 -14.21
C ASN A 117 -5.86 -4.76 -12.73
N SER A 118 -5.45 -5.79 -11.99
CA SER A 118 -5.76 -5.93 -10.56
C SER A 118 -5.05 -4.86 -9.72
N THR A 119 -3.78 -4.60 -10.02
CA THR A 119 -2.96 -3.58 -9.36
C THR A 119 -3.52 -2.18 -9.61
N MET A 120 -3.85 -1.84 -10.85
CA MET A 120 -4.42 -0.54 -11.18
C MET A 120 -5.77 -0.30 -10.49
N GLN A 121 -6.62 -1.33 -10.36
CA GLN A 121 -7.86 -1.22 -9.58
C GLN A 121 -7.59 -1.05 -8.07
N LEU A 122 -6.53 -1.68 -7.55
CA LEU A 122 -6.11 -1.54 -6.16
C LEU A 122 -5.56 -0.15 -5.87
N ILE A 123 -4.71 0.41 -6.73
CA ILE A 123 -4.20 1.79 -6.65
C ILE A 123 -5.35 2.78 -6.75
N ARG A 124 -6.26 2.59 -7.72
CA ARG A 124 -7.46 3.41 -7.87
C ARG A 124 -8.30 3.45 -6.59
N ARG A 125 -8.54 2.28 -5.96
CA ARG A 125 -9.24 2.20 -4.67
C ARG A 125 -8.46 2.95 -3.60
N TRP A 126 -7.15 2.71 -3.48
CA TRP A 126 -6.33 3.37 -2.47
C TRP A 126 -6.43 4.91 -2.58
N TYR A 127 -6.30 5.48 -3.78
CA TYR A 127 -6.43 6.93 -4.01
C TYR A 127 -7.78 7.49 -3.52
N SER A 128 -8.85 6.68 -3.53
CA SER A 128 -10.14 7.15 -3.02
C SER A 128 -10.19 7.37 -1.51
N GLY A 129 -9.30 6.75 -0.76
CA GLY A 129 -9.21 6.86 0.70
C GLY A 129 -8.76 8.24 1.18
N PRO A 130 -7.53 8.68 0.86
CA PRO A 130 -7.03 10.00 1.24
C PRO A 130 -7.88 11.16 0.71
N LEU A 131 -8.58 10.94 -0.41
CA LEU A 131 -9.41 11.96 -1.06
C LEU A 131 -10.87 11.95 -0.59
N GLU A 132 -11.27 11.00 0.26
CA GLU A 132 -12.64 10.87 0.74
C GLU A 132 -13.10 12.13 1.49
N GLN A 133 -14.26 12.66 1.13
CA GLN A 133 -14.93 13.72 1.87
C GLN A 133 -16.45 13.60 1.72
N ASN A 134 -17.20 14.06 2.72
CA ASN A 134 -18.67 14.13 2.65
C ASN A 134 -19.34 12.81 2.22
N ASN A 135 -18.78 11.66 2.64
CA ASN A 135 -19.24 10.32 2.26
C ASN A 135 -19.29 10.10 0.72
N LEU A 136 -18.34 10.71 0.02
CA LEU A 136 -18.00 10.46 -1.37
C LEU A 136 -16.52 10.08 -1.46
N GLY A 137 -16.22 8.98 -2.17
CA GLY A 137 -14.85 8.65 -2.56
C GLY A 137 -14.51 9.43 -3.83
N TYR A 138 -13.29 9.96 -3.92
CA TYR A 138 -12.82 10.68 -5.11
C TYR A 138 -11.68 9.88 -5.72
N THR A 139 -11.81 9.47 -6.97
CA THR A 139 -10.79 8.65 -7.63
C THR A 139 -10.86 8.81 -9.15
N PHE A 140 -9.87 8.29 -9.84
CA PHE A 140 -9.86 8.21 -11.29
C PHE A 140 -10.65 7.00 -11.81
N GLU A 141 -10.96 7.01 -13.09
CA GLU A 141 -11.36 5.80 -13.83
C GLU A 141 -10.14 5.18 -14.48
N VAL A 142 -10.11 3.85 -14.60
CA VAL A 142 -9.01 3.13 -15.22
C VAL A 142 -9.52 2.19 -16.30
N ALA A 143 -8.87 2.20 -17.46
CA ALA A 143 -9.12 1.26 -18.54
C ALA A 143 -8.46 -0.09 -18.25
N ASN A 144 -8.88 -1.14 -18.97
CA ASN A 144 -8.09 -2.38 -19.00
C ASN A 144 -6.78 -2.13 -19.75
N VAL A 145 -5.74 -2.85 -19.36
CA VAL A 145 -4.41 -2.75 -20.00
C VAL A 145 -4.49 -3.12 -21.48
N ALA A 146 -3.89 -2.27 -22.31
CA ALA A 146 -3.66 -2.56 -23.71
C ALA A 146 -2.27 -3.17 -23.88
N VAL A 147 -2.11 -4.18 -24.74
CA VAL A 147 -0.79 -4.70 -25.11
C VAL A 147 -0.35 -4.04 -26.41
N TYR A 148 0.82 -3.43 -26.40
CA TYR A 148 1.47 -2.90 -27.59
C TYR A 148 2.69 -3.75 -27.94
N ASN A 149 2.65 -4.40 -29.11
CA ASN A 149 3.77 -5.15 -29.64
C ASN A 149 4.58 -4.24 -30.56
N ALA A 150 5.72 -3.80 -30.07
CA ALA A 150 6.59 -2.85 -30.75
C ALA A 150 7.44 -3.57 -31.81
N PRO A 151 7.71 -2.94 -32.97
CA PRO A 151 8.29 -3.64 -34.13
C PRO A 151 9.79 -3.93 -34.02
N PHE A 152 10.49 -3.29 -33.09
CA PHE A 152 11.94 -3.43 -32.89
C PHE A 152 12.29 -4.20 -31.61
N PRO A 153 13.49 -4.82 -31.53
CA PRO A 153 13.99 -5.43 -30.29
C PRO A 153 14.22 -4.37 -29.20
N PHE A 154 14.28 -4.79 -27.93
CA PHE A 154 14.35 -3.91 -26.79
C PHE A 154 15.53 -2.94 -26.82
N SER A 155 16.68 -3.39 -27.36
CA SER A 155 17.87 -2.56 -27.54
C SER A 155 17.63 -1.28 -28.36
N HIS A 156 16.60 -1.26 -29.22
CA HIS A 156 16.19 -0.06 -29.96
C HIS A 156 15.62 1.03 -29.03
N TYR A 157 14.87 0.64 -28.00
CA TYR A 157 14.21 1.57 -27.08
C TYR A 157 15.10 1.95 -25.90
N GLN A 158 16.13 1.15 -25.59
CA GLN A 158 17.07 1.42 -24.48
C GLN A 158 17.97 2.65 -24.71
N CYS A 159 18.34 2.95 -25.97
CA CYS A 159 19.37 3.96 -26.31
C CYS A 159 18.93 5.06 -27.29
N GLY A 160 17.69 5.07 -27.80
CA GLY A 160 17.25 6.05 -28.80
C GLY A 160 18.05 6.01 -30.11
N ARG A 161 18.15 7.15 -30.82
CA ARG A 161 18.82 7.28 -32.14
C ARG A 161 20.35 7.52 -32.06
N ALA A 162 20.96 7.52 -30.87
CA ALA A 162 22.40 7.64 -30.70
C ALA A 162 22.97 6.36 -30.09
N TRP A 163 24.17 5.96 -30.50
CA TRP A 163 24.88 4.85 -29.86
C TRP A 163 25.06 5.13 -28.36
N CYS A 164 24.61 4.22 -27.51
CA CYS A 164 24.90 4.22 -26.08
C CYS A 164 25.53 2.88 -25.69
N ALA A 165 26.36 2.87 -24.65
CA ALA A 165 27.01 1.64 -24.20
C ALA A 165 25.95 0.60 -23.73
N PRO A 166 26.24 -0.71 -23.72
CA PRO A 166 25.28 -1.76 -23.34
C PRO A 166 24.64 -1.59 -21.95
N ASP A 167 25.25 -0.77 -21.10
CA ASP A 167 24.88 -0.42 -19.73
C ASP A 167 24.39 1.03 -19.57
N GLU A 168 24.28 1.80 -20.66
CA GLU A 168 23.66 3.12 -20.67
C GLU A 168 22.16 3.00 -20.99
N TRP A 169 21.35 3.76 -20.25
CA TRP A 169 19.89 3.78 -20.37
C TRP A 169 19.50 5.24 -20.52
N ILE A 170 19.54 5.74 -21.75
CA ILE A 170 19.25 7.14 -22.06
C ILE A 170 17.88 7.16 -22.75
N ASP A 171 16.93 7.89 -22.16
CA ASP A 171 15.65 8.23 -22.80
C ASP A 171 14.71 7.03 -23.07
N LEU A 172 14.73 5.95 -22.26
CA LEU A 172 13.81 4.80 -22.43
C LEU A 172 12.34 5.26 -22.48
N ASP A 173 11.96 6.12 -21.55
CA ASP A 173 10.64 6.70 -21.45
C ASP A 173 10.24 7.49 -22.70
N LEU A 174 11.11 8.39 -23.13
CA LEU A 174 11.01 9.16 -24.37
C LEU A 174 10.83 8.25 -25.60
N ASN A 175 11.62 7.19 -25.73
CA ASN A 175 11.57 6.28 -26.86
C ASN A 175 10.28 5.44 -26.88
N VAL A 176 9.83 4.97 -25.71
CA VAL A 176 8.57 4.26 -25.56
C VAL A 176 7.39 5.15 -25.91
N VAL A 177 7.41 6.41 -25.47
CA VAL A 177 6.39 7.41 -25.83
C VAL A 177 6.35 7.65 -27.32
N HIS A 178 7.50 7.91 -27.96
CA HIS A 178 7.56 8.13 -29.40
C HIS A 178 7.05 6.91 -30.17
N ALA A 179 7.45 5.70 -29.76
CA ALA A 179 6.97 4.47 -30.40
C ALA A 179 5.43 4.30 -30.29
N LEU A 180 4.83 4.72 -29.18
CA LEU A 180 3.38 4.69 -29.01
C LEU A 180 2.69 5.80 -29.82
N GLN A 181 3.27 7.00 -29.89
CA GLN A 181 2.78 8.09 -30.72
C GLN A 181 2.83 7.73 -32.21
N ASP A 182 3.94 7.15 -32.68
CA ASP A 182 4.11 6.65 -34.05
C ASP A 182 3.10 5.54 -34.37
N ALA A 183 2.72 4.74 -33.37
CA ALA A 183 1.67 3.74 -33.47
C ALA A 183 0.24 4.31 -33.36
N GLY A 184 0.08 5.63 -33.20
CA GLY A 184 -1.21 6.31 -33.17
C GLY A 184 -1.92 6.28 -31.82
N TYR A 185 -1.24 5.90 -30.73
CA TYR A 185 -1.80 6.03 -29.38
C TYR A 185 -1.89 7.52 -28.99
N PRO A 186 -2.93 7.92 -28.23
CA PRO A 186 -3.13 9.31 -27.84
C PRO A 186 -2.25 9.72 -26.64
N VAL A 187 -1.00 9.22 -26.59
CA VAL A 187 -0.05 9.52 -25.51
C VAL A 187 0.31 11.00 -25.57
N LEU A 188 0.27 11.67 -24.41
CA LEU A 188 0.46 13.12 -24.28
C LEU A 188 -0.62 13.99 -24.94
N LEU A 189 -1.73 13.42 -25.43
CA LEU A 189 -2.89 14.22 -25.82
C LEU A 189 -3.71 14.60 -24.58
N PRO A 190 -4.16 15.87 -24.46
CA PRO A 190 -4.98 16.30 -23.33
C PRO A 190 -6.21 15.42 -23.09
N GLY A 191 -6.41 14.98 -21.85
CA GLY A 191 -7.49 14.05 -21.48
C GLY A 191 -7.10 12.58 -21.46
N PHE A 192 -5.83 12.26 -21.71
CA PHE A 192 -5.27 10.93 -21.53
C PHE A 192 -4.15 10.90 -20.49
N ILE A 193 -4.17 9.93 -19.58
CA ILE A 193 -3.02 9.57 -18.75
C ILE A 193 -2.64 8.13 -19.09
N HIS A 194 -1.36 7.84 -19.25
CA HIS A 194 -0.89 6.49 -19.55
C HIS A 194 0.02 5.94 -18.44
N GLU A 195 -0.22 4.72 -18.02
CA GLU A 195 0.67 3.98 -17.11
C GLU A 195 1.33 2.87 -17.93
N ILE A 196 2.61 3.00 -18.26
CA ILE A 196 3.29 2.13 -19.22
C ILE A 196 4.22 1.16 -18.49
N PHE A 197 3.95 -0.13 -18.65
CA PHE A 197 4.75 -1.23 -18.16
C PHE A 197 5.63 -1.74 -19.29
N VAL A 198 6.95 -1.69 -19.14
CA VAL A 198 7.90 -2.05 -20.21
C VAL A 198 8.62 -3.35 -19.89
N ILE A 199 8.37 -4.41 -20.69
CA ILE A 199 9.12 -5.67 -20.57
C ILE A 199 10.55 -5.46 -21.06
N GLY A 200 11.54 -5.83 -20.26
CA GLY A 200 12.95 -5.51 -20.46
C GLY A 200 13.37 -4.18 -19.84
N GLY A 201 12.44 -3.39 -19.32
CA GLY A 201 12.69 -2.09 -18.71
C GLY A 201 13.45 -2.14 -17.38
N GLY A 202 13.79 -3.33 -16.87
CA GLY A 202 14.62 -3.50 -15.67
C GLY A 202 14.09 -2.71 -14.48
N GLY A 203 14.95 -1.89 -13.87
CA GLY A 203 14.60 -1.04 -12.72
C GLY A 203 14.05 0.35 -13.07
N TRP A 204 13.62 0.59 -14.31
CA TRP A 204 13.16 1.92 -14.73
C TRP A 204 11.89 2.36 -13.99
N ALA A 205 11.85 3.64 -13.63
CA ALA A 205 10.70 4.36 -13.10
C ALA A 205 10.86 5.83 -13.53
N SER A 206 9.84 6.40 -14.16
CA SER A 206 9.77 7.83 -14.42
C SER A 206 8.34 8.25 -14.71
N ALA A 207 8.01 9.51 -14.48
CA ALA A 207 6.70 10.05 -14.81
C ALA A 207 6.73 11.54 -15.12
N TRP A 208 5.71 11.98 -15.85
CA TRP A 208 5.54 13.37 -16.27
C TRP A 208 4.08 13.72 -16.50
N CYS A 209 3.83 15.02 -16.60
CA CYS A 209 2.53 15.62 -16.75
C CYS A 209 2.62 16.95 -17.51
N TYR A 210 1.52 17.37 -18.14
CA TYR A 210 1.46 18.60 -18.95
C TYR A 210 0.10 19.32 -18.83
N PRO A 211 0.00 20.67 -18.93
CA PRO A 211 1.13 21.63 -18.98
C PRO A 211 1.97 21.50 -17.72
N ASP A 212 3.30 21.73 -17.85
CA ASP A 212 4.31 21.51 -16.80
C ASP A 212 3.67 21.67 -15.44
N CYS A 213 3.50 20.55 -14.72
CA CYS A 213 2.77 20.55 -13.46
C CYS A 213 3.32 21.70 -12.63
N PRO A 214 2.53 22.71 -12.25
CA PRO A 214 3.09 23.91 -11.66
C PRO A 214 3.77 23.56 -10.34
N VAL A 215 4.97 24.08 -10.13
CA VAL A 215 5.49 24.28 -8.79
C VAL A 215 4.47 25.14 -8.06
N TRP A 216 4.00 24.66 -6.90
CA TRP A 216 3.18 25.36 -5.93
C TRP A 216 3.42 26.90 -5.97
N PRO A 217 2.39 27.78 -6.11
CA PRO A 217 1.07 27.69 -5.47
C PRO A 217 -0.19 27.72 -6.37
N ASP A 218 -0.11 27.61 -7.70
CA ASP A 218 -1.26 28.04 -8.53
C ASP A 218 -2.42 27.03 -8.65
N PRO A 219 -3.68 27.49 -8.53
CA PRO A 219 -4.89 26.67 -8.55
C PRO A 219 -5.33 26.37 -10.00
N GLY A 220 -4.52 25.60 -10.73
CA GLY A 220 -4.90 25.01 -12.01
C GLY A 220 -5.39 23.56 -11.87
N PRO A 221 -6.01 22.96 -12.92
CA PRO A 221 -5.98 21.50 -13.02
C PRO A 221 -4.51 21.08 -12.95
N SER A 222 -4.17 20.21 -12.01
CA SER A 222 -2.77 19.89 -11.76
C SER A 222 -2.07 19.30 -12.99
N SER A 223 -2.82 18.64 -13.87
CA SER A 223 -2.37 18.23 -15.21
C SER A 223 -3.54 18.06 -16.19
N GLU A 224 -3.27 18.24 -17.48
CA GLU A 224 -4.16 17.92 -18.59
C GLU A 224 -3.92 16.52 -19.18
N THR A 225 -2.68 16.05 -19.13
CA THR A 225 -2.23 14.74 -19.59
C THR A 225 -1.02 14.33 -18.75
N GLY A 226 -0.65 13.06 -18.80
CA GLY A 226 0.57 12.57 -18.19
C GLY A 226 0.90 11.16 -18.60
N VAL A 227 2.11 10.72 -18.26
CA VAL A 227 2.52 9.34 -18.45
C VAL A 227 3.47 8.96 -17.31
N ALA A 228 3.34 7.73 -16.87
CA ALA A 228 4.28 7.06 -16.00
C ALA A 228 4.83 5.83 -16.74
N VAL A 229 6.10 5.51 -16.53
CA VAL A 229 6.79 4.36 -17.12
C VAL A 229 7.46 3.57 -16.00
N VAL A 230 7.16 2.28 -15.92
CA VAL A 230 7.78 1.35 -14.99
C VAL A 230 8.32 0.11 -15.70
N GLY A 231 9.47 -0.38 -15.25
CA GLY A 231 10.15 -1.55 -15.79
C GLY A 231 9.76 -2.88 -15.12
N ASP A 232 10.55 -3.90 -15.42
CA ASP A 232 10.35 -5.30 -14.97
C ASP A 232 10.27 -5.44 -13.45
N TRP A 233 11.03 -4.65 -12.70
CA TRP A 233 11.06 -4.77 -11.23
C TRP A 233 9.66 -4.60 -10.60
N ALA A 234 8.86 -3.66 -11.14
CA ALA A 234 7.51 -3.42 -10.70
C ALA A 234 6.53 -4.40 -11.34
N LEU A 235 6.68 -4.66 -12.65
CA LEU A 235 5.81 -5.56 -13.41
C LEU A 235 5.87 -7.01 -12.89
N ASP A 236 7.06 -7.54 -12.67
CA ASP A 236 7.25 -8.91 -12.22
C ASP A 236 6.74 -9.07 -10.79
N ALA A 237 7.00 -8.11 -9.91
CA ALA A 237 6.55 -8.15 -8.53
C ALA A 237 5.02 -8.25 -8.40
N ILE A 238 4.28 -7.62 -9.31
CA ILE A 238 2.82 -7.73 -9.33
C ILE A 238 2.31 -8.97 -10.08
N SER A 239 3.14 -9.60 -10.92
CA SER A 239 2.75 -10.68 -11.83
C SER A 239 3.20 -12.07 -11.36
N THR A 240 4.51 -12.25 -11.19
CA THR A 240 5.16 -13.54 -10.92
C THR A 240 5.89 -13.59 -9.59
N GLY A 241 6.00 -12.45 -8.91
CA GLY A 241 6.82 -12.27 -7.71
C GLY A 241 8.13 -11.55 -8.02
N PRO A 242 8.96 -11.31 -7.00
CA PRO A 242 10.11 -10.42 -7.08
C PRO A 242 11.11 -10.83 -8.18
N ASN A 243 11.48 -9.87 -9.04
CA ASN A 243 12.45 -10.06 -10.12
C ASN A 243 13.84 -10.40 -9.54
N PRO A 244 14.57 -11.41 -10.07
CA PRO A 244 15.94 -11.72 -9.66
C PRO A 244 16.91 -10.53 -9.68
N ASP A 245 16.85 -9.65 -10.68
CA ASP A 245 17.68 -8.45 -10.78
C ASP A 245 17.35 -7.45 -9.67
N CYS A 246 16.06 -7.31 -9.33
CA CYS A 246 15.62 -6.54 -8.17
C CYS A 246 16.14 -7.16 -6.86
N VAL A 247 16.15 -8.48 -6.71
CA VAL A 247 16.73 -9.16 -5.55
C VAL A 247 18.25 -8.96 -5.48
N VAL A 248 18.96 -8.97 -6.61
CA VAL A 248 20.41 -8.71 -6.65
C VAL A 248 20.71 -7.27 -6.24
N GLN A 249 19.90 -6.30 -6.69
CA GLN A 249 20.19 -4.87 -6.52
C GLN A 249 19.66 -4.30 -5.20
N MET A 250 18.48 -4.76 -4.76
CA MET A 250 17.82 -4.30 -3.53
C MET A 250 17.94 -5.33 -2.38
N GLY A 251 18.40 -6.55 -2.63
CA GLY A 251 18.52 -7.59 -1.60
C GLY A 251 17.16 -7.93 -0.98
N SER A 252 17.12 -8.01 0.35
CA SER A 252 15.88 -8.27 1.10
C SER A 252 14.80 -7.20 0.86
N ALA A 253 15.16 -5.98 0.48
CA ALA A 253 14.21 -4.92 0.18
C ALA A 253 13.27 -5.27 -0.99
N CYS A 254 13.76 -6.00 -2.00
CA CYS A 254 12.94 -6.42 -3.14
C CYS A 254 11.73 -7.28 -2.71
N ASN A 255 11.94 -8.14 -1.70
CA ASN A 255 10.91 -9.03 -1.15
C ASN A 255 10.07 -8.37 -0.04
N LYS A 256 10.55 -7.24 0.48
CA LYS A 256 9.97 -6.54 1.64
C LYS A 256 9.00 -5.45 1.21
N TYR A 257 9.13 -4.92 0.00
CA TYR A 257 8.36 -3.79 -0.49
C TYR A 257 7.29 -4.18 -1.52
N PRO A 258 6.05 -3.71 -1.33
CA PRO A 258 5.01 -3.82 -2.34
C PRO A 258 5.31 -2.85 -3.49
N GLN A 259 5.71 -3.39 -4.64
CA GLN A 259 5.98 -2.56 -5.84
C GLN A 259 4.74 -1.90 -6.43
N GLN A 260 3.55 -2.25 -5.93
CA GLN A 260 2.33 -1.46 -6.16
C GLN A 260 2.48 -0.01 -5.70
N GLY A 261 3.29 0.25 -4.67
CA GLY A 261 3.56 1.60 -4.17
C GLY A 261 4.32 2.46 -5.18
N ALA A 262 5.34 1.90 -5.83
CA ALA A 262 6.10 2.61 -6.86
C ALA A 262 5.22 2.97 -8.06
N ILE A 263 4.41 2.02 -8.55
CA ILE A 263 3.43 2.28 -9.61
C ILE A 263 2.46 3.40 -9.19
N ALA A 264 1.99 3.38 -7.94
CA ALA A 264 1.10 4.43 -7.43
C ALA A 264 1.78 5.80 -7.32
N HIS A 265 3.06 5.82 -6.99
CA HIS A 265 3.92 6.99 -6.88
C HIS A 265 4.15 7.64 -8.24
N GLU A 266 4.60 6.87 -9.23
CA GLU A 266 4.79 7.35 -10.61
C GLU A 266 3.48 7.87 -11.20
N LEU A 267 2.38 7.14 -10.99
CA LEU A 267 1.05 7.62 -11.37
C LEU A 267 0.70 8.96 -10.69
N GLY A 268 1.14 9.16 -9.44
CA GLY A 268 0.95 10.39 -8.68
C GLY A 268 1.55 11.61 -9.38
N HIS A 269 2.74 11.49 -9.96
CA HIS A 269 3.34 12.54 -10.77
C HIS A 269 2.49 12.92 -11.99
N THR A 270 1.80 11.95 -12.60
CA THR A 270 0.88 12.25 -13.71
C THR A 270 -0.31 13.10 -13.27
N PHE A 271 -0.68 13.05 -11.98
CA PHE A 271 -1.67 13.93 -11.35
C PHE A 271 -1.06 15.22 -10.80
N GLY A 272 0.20 15.51 -11.11
CA GLY A 272 0.91 16.72 -10.71
C GLY A 272 1.43 16.73 -9.28
N LEU A 273 1.58 15.57 -8.66
CA LEU A 273 2.29 15.46 -7.40
C LEU A 273 3.80 15.60 -7.61
N TYR A 274 4.48 16.14 -6.60
CA TYR A 274 5.94 16.19 -6.51
C TYR A 274 6.41 15.33 -5.36
N HIS A 275 7.70 14.99 -5.36
CA HIS A 275 8.33 14.35 -4.23
C HIS A 275 8.13 15.17 -2.94
N ALA A 276 7.71 14.48 -1.88
CA ALA A 276 7.50 15.09 -0.59
C ALA A 276 8.81 15.03 0.22
N ASN A 277 9.42 16.19 0.46
CA ASN A 277 10.76 16.23 1.05
C ASN A 277 10.81 15.85 2.54
N ASP A 278 9.70 15.92 3.30
CA ASP A 278 9.74 15.89 4.77
C ASP A 278 8.72 14.98 5.50
N ASP A 279 7.65 14.50 4.84
CA ASP A 279 6.59 13.75 5.54
C ASP A 279 6.64 12.24 5.24
N PRO A 280 7.01 11.39 6.23
CA PRO A 280 7.10 9.93 6.04
C PRO A 280 5.76 9.24 5.80
N ARG A 281 4.63 9.95 5.93
CA ARG A 281 3.30 9.42 5.62
C ARG A 281 2.95 9.58 4.14
N SER A 282 3.66 10.42 3.39
CA SER A 282 3.36 10.71 1.99
C SER A 282 3.67 9.52 1.09
N LEU A 283 2.75 9.19 0.17
CA LEU A 283 3.03 8.30 -0.97
C LEU A 283 4.22 8.82 -1.79
N MET A 284 4.33 10.14 -1.95
CA MET A 284 5.38 10.79 -2.73
C MET A 284 6.74 10.80 -2.03
N ARG A 285 6.85 10.19 -0.85
CA ARG A 285 8.11 9.97 -0.13
C ARG A 285 8.34 8.50 0.18
N ASN A 286 7.40 7.86 0.85
CA ASN A 286 7.55 6.53 1.42
C ASN A 286 6.68 5.50 0.69
N TRP A 287 6.67 5.52 -0.63
CA TRP A 287 5.82 4.65 -1.45
C TRP A 287 5.96 3.15 -1.11
N TRP A 288 7.09 2.74 -0.55
CA TRP A 288 7.33 1.37 -0.08
C TRP A 288 6.47 0.92 1.12
N ASP A 289 5.78 1.82 1.83
CA ASP A 289 4.82 1.46 2.90
C ASP A 289 3.37 1.45 2.39
N PHE A 290 3.16 1.43 1.07
CA PHE A 290 1.85 1.23 0.47
C PHE A 290 1.20 -0.09 0.96
N PRO A 291 -0.12 -0.15 1.26
CA PRO A 291 -1.14 0.89 1.17
C PRO A 291 -1.32 1.73 2.45
N TYR A 292 -0.33 1.74 3.36
CA TYR A 292 -0.42 2.39 4.67
C TYR A 292 0.03 3.85 4.69
N VAL A 293 0.70 4.30 3.62
CA VAL A 293 0.87 5.72 3.29
C VAL A 293 -0.46 6.42 2.96
N THR A 294 -0.43 7.75 2.89
CA THR A 294 -1.53 8.64 2.52
C THR A 294 -1.08 9.70 1.54
N LEU A 295 -2.03 10.50 1.03
CA LEU A 295 -1.75 11.83 0.49
C LEU A 295 -1.79 12.85 1.64
N ILE A 296 -0.88 13.81 1.62
CA ILE A 296 -0.76 14.87 2.64
C ILE A 296 -1.69 16.04 2.31
N GLY A 297 -2.39 16.55 3.33
CA GLY A 297 -3.22 17.75 3.22
C GLY A 297 -2.68 18.84 4.14
N GLU A 298 -1.57 19.48 3.74
CA GLU A 298 -0.92 20.53 4.54
C GLU A 298 -0.72 21.82 3.70
N PRO A 299 -0.71 23.01 4.31
CA PRO A 299 -0.70 24.29 3.59
C PRO A 299 0.44 24.48 2.59
N LYS A 300 1.58 23.78 2.75
CA LYS A 300 2.76 23.91 1.88
C LYS A 300 2.92 22.78 0.86
N ASN A 301 2.30 21.61 1.09
CA ASN A 301 2.41 20.39 0.28
C ASN A 301 1.04 19.69 0.24
N ASP A 302 0.02 20.37 -0.31
CA ASP A 302 -1.36 19.88 -0.30
C ASP A 302 -1.62 18.91 -1.47
N GLU A 303 -1.05 17.72 -1.37
CA GLU A 303 -1.21 16.62 -2.33
C GLU A 303 -2.69 16.29 -2.57
N ILE A 304 -3.50 16.31 -1.50
CA ILE A 304 -4.95 16.08 -1.57
C ILE A 304 -5.62 17.12 -2.48
N ARG A 305 -5.30 18.41 -2.32
CA ARG A 305 -5.85 19.49 -3.15
C ARG A 305 -5.41 19.36 -4.60
N VAL A 306 -4.13 19.07 -4.84
CA VAL A 306 -3.56 18.89 -6.19
C VAL A 306 -4.28 17.77 -6.92
N VAL A 307 -4.39 16.59 -6.31
CA VAL A 307 -5.06 15.46 -6.95
C VAL A 307 -6.56 15.75 -7.13
N ARG A 308 -7.22 16.41 -6.18
CA ARG A 308 -8.65 16.73 -6.32
C ARG A 308 -8.98 17.80 -7.34
N SER A 309 -8.05 18.70 -7.68
CA SER A 309 -8.25 19.64 -8.79
C SER A 309 -7.99 18.98 -10.14
N ASN A 310 -7.41 17.78 -10.17
CA ASN A 310 -7.13 17.06 -11.39
C ASN A 310 -8.41 16.59 -12.08
N GLN A 311 -8.51 16.87 -13.38
CA GLN A 311 -9.68 16.57 -14.20
C GLN A 311 -9.97 15.07 -14.40
N PHE A 312 -9.03 14.19 -14.07
CA PHE A 312 -9.23 12.73 -14.09
C PHE A 312 -9.92 12.23 -12.82
N ILE A 313 -9.97 13.05 -11.77
CA ILE A 313 -10.52 12.67 -10.47
C ILE A 313 -11.98 13.08 -10.38
N GLY A 314 -12.83 12.07 -10.24
CA GLY A 314 -14.28 12.23 -10.12
C GLY A 314 -14.81 11.66 -8.80
N SER A 315 -15.99 12.12 -8.38
CA SER A 315 -16.66 11.57 -7.21
C SER A 315 -17.37 10.24 -7.54
N ARG A 316 -17.41 9.37 -6.53
CA ARG A 316 -18.10 8.09 -6.54
C ARG A 316 -18.86 7.95 -5.23
N VAL A 317 -20.08 7.41 -5.31
CA VAL A 317 -20.87 7.09 -4.11
C VAL A 317 -20.12 6.02 -3.32
N CYS A 318 -19.96 6.24 -2.00
CA CYS A 318 -19.32 5.26 -1.14
C CYS A 318 -20.00 3.90 -1.22
N THR A 319 -19.29 2.90 -1.74
CA THR A 319 -19.63 1.49 -1.59
C THR A 319 -18.83 0.90 -0.43
N HIS A 320 -19.43 -0.08 0.25
CA HIS A 320 -18.78 -0.83 1.33
C HIS A 320 -18.66 -2.26 0.87
N ASP A 321 -17.43 -2.75 0.75
CA ASP A 321 -17.14 -4.13 0.42
C ASP A 321 -15.94 -4.63 1.22
N SER A 322 -15.87 -5.93 1.45
CA SER A 322 -14.78 -6.55 2.19
C SER A 322 -14.43 -7.91 1.62
N GLN A 323 -13.13 -8.17 1.43
CA GLN A 323 -12.63 -9.49 1.06
C GLN A 323 -11.98 -10.16 2.27
N VAL A 324 -12.15 -11.48 2.39
CA VAL A 324 -11.51 -12.27 3.44
C VAL A 324 -10.11 -12.64 2.99
N ILE A 325 -9.10 -12.27 3.78
CA ILE A 325 -7.71 -12.61 3.50
C ILE A 325 -7.31 -13.89 4.24
N ARG A 326 -7.59 -13.96 5.55
CA ARG A 326 -7.25 -15.13 6.38
C ARG A 326 -8.10 -15.24 7.63
N SER A 327 -8.19 -16.47 8.16
CA SER A 327 -8.82 -16.78 9.45
C SER A 327 -8.07 -17.90 10.16
N ASN A 328 -8.00 -17.84 11.48
CA ASN A 328 -7.43 -18.91 12.32
C ASN A 328 -8.50 -19.78 13.01
N MET A 329 -9.77 -19.71 12.58
CA MET A 329 -10.88 -20.34 13.31
C MET A 329 -10.64 -21.85 13.51
N PRO A 330 -10.81 -22.41 14.73
CA PRO A 330 -10.60 -23.84 14.98
C PRO A 330 -11.72 -24.69 14.38
N SER A 331 -11.44 -25.96 14.08
CA SER A 331 -12.46 -26.94 13.68
C SER A 331 -13.16 -27.59 14.88
N THR A 332 -12.48 -27.65 16.03
CA THR A 332 -12.99 -28.27 17.26
C THR A 332 -12.60 -27.43 18.47
N VAL A 333 -13.49 -27.36 19.47
CA VAL A 333 -13.23 -26.78 20.78
C VAL A 333 -13.90 -27.61 21.87
N THR A 334 -13.37 -27.58 23.09
CA THR A 334 -14.02 -28.21 24.25
C THR A 334 -15.18 -27.33 24.76
N LYS A 335 -16.24 -27.95 25.26
CA LYS A 335 -17.37 -27.22 25.88
C LYS A 335 -16.91 -26.38 27.08
N SER A 336 -17.66 -25.33 27.39
CA SER A 336 -17.53 -24.65 28.68
C SER A 336 -18.10 -25.50 29.81
N LEU A 337 -17.50 -25.43 31.00
CA LEU A 337 -18.10 -25.88 32.24
C LEU A 337 -18.79 -24.70 32.95
N PRO A 338 -19.80 -24.94 33.82
CA PRO A 338 -20.53 -23.87 34.52
C PRO A 338 -19.61 -22.86 35.22
N ASP A 339 -18.58 -23.34 35.91
CA ASP A 339 -17.65 -22.51 36.69
C ASP A 339 -16.27 -22.34 36.02
N ALA A 340 -16.10 -22.88 34.81
CA ALA A 340 -14.85 -22.80 34.05
C ALA A 340 -15.15 -22.63 32.55
N PRO A 341 -15.44 -21.39 32.09
CA PRO A 341 -15.73 -21.13 30.69
C PRO A 341 -14.50 -21.41 29.81
N ASN A 342 -14.67 -22.22 28.78
CA ASN A 342 -13.62 -22.44 27.80
C ASN A 342 -13.59 -21.27 26.81
N LYS A 343 -12.54 -20.45 26.89
CA LYS A 343 -12.32 -19.31 26.02
C LYS A 343 -11.21 -19.59 25.02
N PHE A 344 -11.43 -19.24 23.76
CA PHE A 344 -10.43 -19.41 22.71
C PHE A 344 -10.35 -18.15 21.83
N PHE A 345 -9.15 -17.86 21.34
CA PHE A 345 -8.92 -16.72 20.45
C PHE A 345 -9.23 -17.07 19.01
N ILE A 346 -9.91 -16.16 18.34
CA ILE A 346 -10.04 -16.16 16.89
C ILE A 346 -9.53 -14.84 16.31
N SER A 347 -9.17 -14.90 15.03
CA SER A 347 -8.84 -13.77 14.21
C SER A 347 -9.40 -13.91 12.81
N PHE A 348 -9.78 -12.76 12.25
CA PHE A 348 -10.17 -12.59 10.87
C PHE A 348 -9.40 -11.39 10.33
N THR A 349 -8.75 -11.56 9.20
CA THR A 349 -8.22 -10.42 8.45
C THR A 349 -9.09 -10.19 7.23
N PHE A 350 -9.63 -8.97 7.13
CA PHE A 350 -10.35 -8.50 5.96
C PHE A 350 -9.54 -7.42 5.26
N ASN A 351 -9.70 -7.31 3.94
CA ASN A 351 -9.26 -6.16 3.17
C ASN A 351 -10.46 -5.24 2.87
N ASN A 352 -10.27 -3.92 2.96
CA ASN A 352 -11.28 -2.95 2.53
C ASN A 352 -11.31 -2.83 1.02
N TYR A 353 -12.32 -3.44 0.40
CA TYR A 353 -12.50 -3.49 -1.05
C TYR A 353 -13.49 -2.44 -1.57
N GLY A 354 -14.00 -1.57 -0.69
CA GLY A 354 -14.89 -0.47 -1.05
C GLY A 354 -14.16 0.80 -1.50
N TRP A 355 -14.92 1.88 -1.70
CA TRP A 355 -14.39 3.21 -2.10
C TRP A 355 -14.14 4.16 -0.92
N CYS A 356 -14.58 3.79 0.28
CA CYS A 356 -14.50 4.66 1.44
C CYS A 356 -13.96 3.89 2.64
N ARG A 357 -13.31 4.63 3.53
CA ARG A 357 -12.68 4.07 4.73
C ARG A 357 -13.72 3.50 5.67
N TRP A 358 -13.34 2.43 6.37
CA TRP A 358 -14.07 1.99 7.55
C TRP A 358 -13.64 2.84 8.73
N THR A 359 -14.60 3.48 9.38
CA THR A 359 -14.35 4.31 10.54
C THR A 359 -14.62 3.54 11.85
N PRO A 360 -13.95 3.91 12.95
CA PRO A 360 -14.28 3.40 14.26
C PRO A 360 -15.76 3.59 14.60
N THR A 361 -16.30 2.71 15.44
CA THR A 361 -17.70 2.72 15.96
C THR A 361 -18.82 2.46 14.92
N THR A 362 -18.62 2.81 13.65
CA THR A 362 -19.62 2.61 12.59
C THR A 362 -19.49 1.22 11.96
N PHE A 363 -18.26 0.72 11.85
CA PHE A 363 -17.93 -0.54 11.20
C PHE A 363 -17.51 -1.62 12.20
N ASN A 364 -17.99 -2.84 11.99
CA ASN A 364 -17.68 -4.00 12.82
C ASN A 364 -17.77 -5.29 12.01
N THR A 365 -17.10 -6.35 12.47
CA THR A 365 -17.47 -7.72 12.12
C THR A 365 -18.55 -8.20 13.08
N PHE A 366 -19.56 -8.90 12.56
CA PHE A 366 -20.72 -9.32 13.34
C PHE A 366 -21.05 -10.79 13.06
N LEU A 367 -21.41 -11.52 14.12
CA LEU A 367 -21.79 -12.93 14.07
C LEU A 367 -23.17 -13.08 13.43
N VAL A 368 -23.24 -13.80 12.30
CA VAL A 368 -24.47 -13.97 11.51
C VAL A 368 -25.21 -15.28 11.78
N LYS A 369 -24.57 -16.24 12.45
CA LYS A 369 -25.19 -17.55 12.76
C LYS A 369 -24.76 -18.09 14.13
N ASP A 370 -25.68 -18.80 14.79
CA ASP A 370 -25.58 -19.44 16.11
C ASP A 370 -25.00 -18.53 17.20
N ASN A 371 -25.90 -17.81 17.88
CA ASN A 371 -25.54 -16.87 18.96
C ASN A 371 -25.19 -17.58 20.28
N VAL A 372 -24.19 -18.45 20.26
CA VAL A 372 -23.78 -19.28 21.40
C VAL A 372 -22.35 -18.98 21.89
N TRP A 373 -21.62 -18.11 21.20
CA TRP A 373 -20.18 -17.90 21.39
C TRP A 373 -19.80 -16.81 22.42
N GLY A 374 -20.78 -16.26 23.15
CA GLY A 374 -20.58 -15.19 24.15
C GLY A 374 -20.25 -13.79 23.58
N LYS A 375 -19.65 -13.71 22.39
CA LYS A 375 -19.35 -12.45 21.67
C LYS A 375 -20.06 -12.42 20.32
N ARG A 376 -20.67 -11.27 20.00
CA ARG A 376 -21.48 -11.08 18.79
C ARG A 376 -20.91 -10.11 17.77
N ARG A 377 -19.98 -9.25 18.19
CA ARG A 377 -19.38 -8.23 17.33
C ARG A 377 -17.98 -7.84 17.80
N ALA A 378 -17.17 -7.34 16.87
CA ALA A 378 -15.95 -6.62 17.17
C ALA A 378 -15.84 -5.41 16.25
N ASN A 379 -15.66 -4.22 16.82
CA ASN A 379 -15.56 -2.98 16.07
C ASN A 379 -14.18 -2.83 15.42
N VAL A 380 -14.14 -2.09 14.33
CA VAL A 380 -12.89 -1.50 13.84
C VAL A 380 -12.46 -0.42 14.84
N LEU A 381 -11.16 -0.35 15.14
CA LEU A 381 -10.58 0.54 16.16
C LEU A 381 -9.82 1.75 15.59
N SER A 382 -9.45 1.71 14.32
CA SER A 382 -8.77 2.79 13.59
C SER A 382 -9.42 2.98 12.22
N ASN A 383 -9.09 4.06 11.50
CA ASN A 383 -9.53 4.16 10.11
C ASN A 383 -8.86 3.06 9.28
N VAL A 384 -9.63 2.38 8.44
CA VAL A 384 -9.14 1.39 7.48
C VAL A 384 -9.48 1.90 6.09
N TYR A 385 -8.50 2.49 5.42
CA TYR A 385 -8.68 3.03 4.08
C TYR A 385 -8.88 1.91 3.05
N PRO A 386 -9.47 2.21 1.89
CA PRO A 386 -9.51 1.28 0.76
C PRO A 386 -8.14 0.66 0.49
N ALA A 387 -8.14 -0.60 0.06
CA ALA A 387 -6.97 -1.46 -0.11
C ALA A 387 -6.20 -1.85 1.16
N GLN A 388 -6.51 -1.29 2.35
CA GLN A 388 -5.87 -1.71 3.60
C GLN A 388 -6.49 -2.97 4.20
N GLU A 389 -5.65 -3.73 4.92
CA GLU A 389 -6.09 -4.85 5.73
C GLU A 389 -6.43 -4.43 7.16
N TYR A 390 -7.41 -5.09 7.77
CA TYR A 390 -7.71 -4.99 9.19
C TYR A 390 -7.89 -6.37 9.82
N ARG A 391 -7.11 -6.64 10.88
CA ARG A 391 -7.18 -7.88 11.65
C ARG A 391 -8.04 -7.71 12.89
N PHE A 392 -9.24 -8.27 12.86
CA PHE A 392 -10.00 -8.49 14.09
C PHE A 392 -9.37 -9.62 14.88
N ARG A 393 -9.14 -9.41 16.19
CA ARG A 393 -8.69 -10.44 17.12
C ARG A 393 -9.48 -10.34 18.41
N PHE A 394 -10.13 -11.42 18.81
CA PHE A 394 -10.93 -11.46 20.04
C PHE A 394 -11.17 -12.88 20.54
N GLN A 395 -11.62 -13.00 21.80
CA GLN A 395 -11.99 -14.28 22.40
C GLN A 395 -13.47 -14.60 22.16
N LEU A 396 -13.74 -15.88 21.94
CA LEU A 396 -15.06 -16.51 22.02
C LEU A 396 -15.14 -17.43 23.23
N THR A 397 -16.35 -17.67 23.72
CA THR A 397 -16.65 -18.66 24.75
C THR A 397 -17.35 -19.85 24.11
N ALA A 398 -16.84 -21.07 24.31
CA ALA A 398 -17.50 -22.26 23.80
C ALA A 398 -18.84 -22.50 24.53
N PRO A 399 -19.88 -23.05 23.87
CA PRO A 399 -21.13 -23.44 24.52
C PRO A 399 -20.93 -24.51 25.60
N THR A 400 -21.86 -24.62 26.55
CA THR A 400 -21.88 -25.70 27.56
C THR A 400 -22.41 -27.02 27.00
N THR A 401 -23.15 -26.98 25.89
CA THR A 401 -23.73 -28.17 25.24
C THR A 401 -22.87 -28.63 24.08
N VAL A 402 -22.44 -29.90 24.11
CA VAL A 402 -21.74 -30.54 22.98
C VAL A 402 -22.59 -30.55 21.73
N GLY A 403 -21.96 -30.42 20.56
CA GLY A 403 -22.70 -30.34 19.31
C GLY A 403 -21.88 -29.72 18.18
N ARG A 404 -22.55 -29.32 17.11
CA ARG A 404 -21.93 -28.59 16.01
C ARG A 404 -22.60 -27.23 15.88
N TYR A 405 -21.81 -26.18 15.92
CA TYR A 405 -22.30 -24.80 15.88
C TYR A 405 -21.53 -24.01 14.84
N TYR A 406 -22.23 -23.18 14.08
CA TYR A 406 -21.62 -22.26 13.14
C TYR A 406 -21.04 -21.06 13.86
N SER A 407 -19.84 -20.64 13.45
CA SER A 407 -19.30 -19.34 13.79
C SER A 407 -19.04 -18.59 12.49
N LEU A 408 -20.10 -17.98 11.96
CA LEU A 408 -20.06 -17.25 10.69
C LEU A 408 -20.11 -15.75 10.97
N TRP A 409 -19.22 -15.01 10.35
CA TRP A 409 -18.99 -13.59 10.59
C TRP A 409 -18.98 -12.82 9.28
N LYS A 410 -19.51 -11.60 9.31
CA LYS A 410 -19.57 -10.73 8.14
C LYS A 410 -19.38 -9.27 8.56
N MET A 411 -18.78 -8.47 7.69
CA MET A 411 -18.65 -7.04 7.91
C MET A 411 -20.01 -6.36 7.90
N ARG A 412 -20.16 -5.35 8.76
CA ARG A 412 -21.41 -4.62 8.98
C ARG A 412 -21.12 -3.13 9.18
N LYS A 413 -21.84 -2.29 8.44
CA LYS A 413 -21.91 -0.83 8.63
C LYS A 413 -23.22 -0.51 9.33
N SER A 414 -23.16 -0.03 10.56
CA SER A 414 -24.34 0.19 11.41
C SER A 414 -25.21 -1.08 11.46
N THR A 415 -26.31 -1.12 10.70
CA THR A 415 -27.23 -2.26 10.63
C THR A 415 -27.05 -3.15 9.40
N THR A 416 -26.38 -2.68 8.35
CA THR A 416 -26.33 -3.32 7.02
C THR A 416 -25.06 -4.16 6.86
N PHE A 417 -25.21 -5.41 6.43
CA PHE A 417 -24.10 -6.32 6.14
C PHE A 417 -23.53 -6.08 4.74
N PHE A 418 -22.22 -6.28 4.58
CA PHE A 418 -21.54 -6.15 3.30
C PHE A 418 -20.37 -7.12 3.16
N GLY A 419 -19.91 -7.33 1.92
CA GLY A 419 -18.77 -8.16 1.56
C GLY A 419 -18.86 -9.64 1.85
N ALA A 420 -17.71 -10.29 1.84
CA ALA A 420 -17.56 -11.73 2.04
C ALA A 420 -17.82 -12.14 3.50
N GLN A 421 -18.36 -13.35 3.65
CA GLN A 421 -18.54 -14.00 4.96
C GLN A 421 -17.32 -14.87 5.29
N VAL A 422 -16.91 -14.91 6.55
CA VAL A 422 -15.82 -15.75 7.06
C VAL A 422 -16.30 -16.66 8.17
N GLY A 423 -15.63 -17.79 8.34
CA GLY A 423 -15.85 -18.73 9.43
C GLY A 423 -16.39 -20.07 8.96
N LYS A 424 -16.71 -20.95 9.91
CA LYS A 424 -17.08 -22.35 9.62
C LYS A 424 -17.92 -22.96 10.73
N GLN A 425 -18.35 -24.20 10.53
CA GLN A 425 -18.92 -25.03 11.59
C GLN A 425 -17.80 -25.55 12.50
N ILE A 426 -18.00 -25.41 13.81
CA ILE A 426 -17.07 -25.86 14.85
C ILE A 426 -17.74 -26.99 15.63
N ARG A 427 -17.00 -28.06 15.88
CA ARG A 427 -17.42 -29.16 16.74
C ARG A 427 -17.10 -28.83 18.19
N VAL A 428 -18.11 -28.86 19.06
CA VAL A 428 -17.97 -28.70 20.51
C VAL A 428 -17.99 -30.09 21.14
N THR A 429 -16.90 -30.48 21.78
CA THR A 429 -16.72 -31.81 22.38
C THR A 429 -16.61 -31.75 23.90
N ASN A 430 -16.71 -32.91 24.54
CA ASN A 430 -16.19 -33.07 25.89
C ASN A 430 -14.65 -32.91 25.87
N PRO A 431 -14.02 -32.65 27.05
CA PRO A 431 -12.58 -32.62 27.19
C PRO A 431 -11.88 -33.88 26.66
#